data_AF-B7HSG2-F1
#
_entry.id   AF-B7HSG2-F1
#
_cell.length_a   1.000
_cell.length_b   1.000
_cell.length_c   1.000
_cell.angle_alpha   90.00
_cell.angle_beta   90.00
_cell.angle_gamma   90.00
#
_symmetry.space_group_name_H-M   'P 1'
#
loop_
_entity.id
_entity.type
_entity.pdbx_description
1 polymer ?
#
loop_
_entity_poly.entity_id
_entity_poly.type
_entity_poly.pdbx_seq_one_letter_code
_entity_poly.pdbx_strand_id
1 'polypeptide(L)'
;MGAITKKVHTQVGKPNRNMYDITETGEEIFSEMLREFPEKLATNNIEFLVRIALFEKLDYEARKEVLTIRQDILHKQLTTTQSLMLVHLLLQKSLNLVNHVSNMNCSGLHHL
;
A
#
# COMPACT_ATOMS: atom_id res chain seq x y z
N MET A 1 27.11 1.32 -15.11
CA MET A 1 26.32 2.15 -14.17
C MET A 1 27.04 2.45 -12.85
N GLY A 2 28.17 1.82 -12.51
CA GLY A 2 29.03 2.33 -11.43
C GLY A 2 28.45 2.31 -10.01
N ALA A 3 27.22 1.84 -9.81
CA ALA A 3 26.48 1.87 -8.54
C ALA A 3 27.07 0.99 -7.43
N ILE A 4 27.92 0.03 -7.78
CA ILE A 4 28.59 -0.86 -6.84
C ILE A 4 30.04 -1.04 -7.25
N THR A 5 30.91 -1.20 -6.25
CA THR A 5 32.25 -1.75 -6.44
C THR A 5 32.29 -3.21 -6.01
N LYS A 6 33.22 -3.98 -6.56
CA LYS A 6 33.46 -5.38 -6.20
C LYS A 6 34.88 -5.52 -5.68
N LYS A 7 35.03 -6.12 -4.50
CA LYS A 7 36.32 -6.52 -3.93
C LYS A 7 36.33 -8.03 -3.71
N VAL A 8 37.43 -8.67 -4.11
CA VAL A 8 37.63 -10.10 -3.85
C VAL A 8 38.37 -10.24 -2.53
N HIS A 9 37.68 -10.73 -1.52
CA HIS A 9 38.24 -11.04 -0.21
C HIS A 9 38.80 -12.47 -0.23
N THR A 10 40.12 -12.59 -0.24
CA THR A 10 40.80 -13.88 -0.21
C THR A 10 40.75 -14.49 1.19
N GLN A 11 40.60 -15.81 1.27
CA GLN A 11 40.49 -16.52 2.55
C GLN A 11 41.40 -17.76 2.53
N VAL A 12 42.13 -17.99 3.61
CA VAL A 12 42.99 -19.19 3.72
C VAL A 12 42.11 -20.40 4.02
N GLY A 13 42.27 -21.47 3.23
CA GLY A 13 41.53 -22.72 3.41
C GLY A 13 40.03 -22.65 3.09
N LYS A 14 39.56 -21.54 2.50
CA LYS A 14 38.16 -21.34 2.05
C LYS A 14 38.14 -20.67 0.68
N PRO A 15 37.07 -20.84 -0.11
CA PRO A 15 36.90 -20.10 -1.35
C PRO A 15 36.88 -18.59 -1.11
N ASN A 16 37.43 -17.82 -2.06
CA ASN A 16 37.38 -16.37 -2.05
C ASN A 16 35.93 -15.86 -2.06
N ARG A 17 35.68 -14.73 -1.40
CA ARG A 17 34.37 -14.08 -1.37
C ARG A 17 34.37 -12.81 -2.21
N ASN A 18 33.32 -12.64 -3.01
CA ASN A 18 33.04 -11.36 -3.65
C ASN A 18 32.26 -10.50 -2.66
N MET A 19 32.83 -9.37 -2.26
CA MET A 19 32.16 -8.35 -1.46
C MET A 19 31.77 -7.19 -2.36
N TYR A 20 30.59 -6.64 -2.15
CA TYR A 20 30.03 -5.55 -2.94
C TYR A 20 29.71 -4.38 -2.02
N ASP A 21 30.29 -3.23 -2.32
CA ASP A 21 30.03 -1.98 -1.62
C ASP A 21 29.24 -1.06 -2.56
N ILE A 22 28.22 -0.37 -2.05
CA ILE A 22 27.53 0.68 -2.81
C ILE A 22 28.47 1.86 -3.03
N THR A 23 28.40 2.49 -4.20
CA THR A 23 29.15 3.73 -4.49
C THR A 23 28.30 4.95 -4.21
N GLU A 24 28.91 6.13 -4.26
CA GLU A 24 28.19 7.40 -4.24
C GLU A 24 27.12 7.46 -5.35
N THR A 25 27.48 7.10 -6.59
CA THR A 25 26.51 6.98 -7.69
C THR A 25 25.38 5.99 -7.37
N GLY A 26 25.68 4.91 -6.66
CA GLY A 26 24.67 3.94 -6.24
C GLY A 26 23.71 4.50 -5.19
N GLU A 27 24.22 5.27 -4.24
CA GLU A 27 23.43 5.97 -3.22
C GLU A 27 22.56 7.07 -3.85
N GLU A 28 23.05 7.79 -4.86
CA GLU A 28 22.25 8.74 -5.64
C GLU A 28 21.08 8.05 -6.34
N ILE A 29 21.36 6.97 -7.09
CA ILE A 29 20.31 6.18 -7.75
C ILE A 29 19.30 5.64 -6.74
N PHE A 30 19.78 5.12 -5.61
CA PHE A 30 18.92 4.61 -4.55
C PHE A 30 18.04 5.71 -3.96
N SER A 31 18.59 6.92 -3.76
CA SER A 31 17.85 8.06 -3.26
C SER A 31 16.76 8.50 -4.24
N GLU A 32 17.04 8.53 -5.54
CA GLU A 32 16.02 8.81 -6.57
C GLU A 32 14.90 7.76 -6.57
N MET A 33 15.25 6.47 -6.43
CA MET A 33 14.25 5.40 -6.32
C MET A 33 13.34 5.56 -5.10
N LEU A 34 13.86 6.09 -3.98
CA LEU A 34 13.05 6.37 -2.79
C LEU A 34 12.10 7.56 -3.03
N ARG A 35 12.55 8.59 -3.76
CA ARG A 35 11.73 9.75 -4.14
C ARG A 35 10.61 9.40 -5.10
N GLU A 36 10.85 8.47 -6.03
CA GLU A 36 9.82 7.98 -6.94
C GLU A 36 8.74 7.23 -6.17
N PHE A 37 7.63 7.92 -5.86
CA PHE A 37 6.53 7.37 -5.09
C PHE A 37 5.16 7.65 -5.75
N PRO A 38 4.91 7.09 -6.95
CA PRO A 38 3.64 7.28 -7.63
C PRO A 38 2.48 6.64 -6.87
N GLU A 39 1.25 7.09 -7.16
CA GLU A 39 0.01 6.66 -6.52
C GLU A 39 -0.12 5.13 -6.41
N LYS A 40 0.28 4.41 -7.46
CA LYS A 40 0.26 2.94 -7.49
C LYS A 40 1.07 2.32 -6.35
N LEU A 41 2.29 2.81 -6.09
CA LEU A 41 3.11 2.34 -4.97
C LEU A 41 2.54 2.83 -3.63
N ALA A 42 1.97 4.03 -3.60
CA ALA A 42 1.40 4.60 -2.38
C ALA A 42 0.19 3.84 -1.83
N THR A 43 -0.48 3.00 -2.62
CA THR A 43 -1.51 2.06 -2.12
C THR A 43 -0.93 0.88 -1.34
N ASN A 44 0.35 0.52 -1.55
CA ASN A 44 1.00 -0.60 -0.89
C ASN A 44 1.63 -0.16 0.45
N ASN A 45 1.22 -0.82 1.54
CA ASN A 45 1.73 -0.50 2.88
C ASN A 45 3.23 -0.76 3.01
N ILE A 46 3.77 -1.81 2.38
CA ILE A 46 5.20 -2.14 2.47
C ILE A 46 6.04 -1.07 1.78
N GLU A 47 5.63 -0.64 0.59
CA GLU A 47 6.29 0.44 -0.17
C GLU A 47 6.34 1.75 0.62
N PHE A 48 5.25 2.08 1.30
CA PHE A 48 5.21 3.24 2.19
C PHE A 48 6.14 3.06 3.40
N LEU A 49 6.07 1.91 4.08
CA LEU A 49 6.87 1.65 5.28
C LEU A 49 8.38 1.61 5.00
N VAL A 50 8.81 1.13 3.83
CA VAL A 50 10.23 1.20 3.41
C VAL A 50 10.71 2.64 3.36
N ARG A 51 9.89 3.56 2.83
CA ARG A 51 10.22 5.00 2.77
C ARG A 51 10.23 5.64 4.15
N ILE A 52 9.37 5.18 5.06
CA ILE A 52 9.40 5.62 6.47
C ILE A 52 10.64 5.08 7.20
N ALA A 53 11.02 3.83 6.97
CA ALA A 53 12.23 3.25 7.56
C ALA A 53 13.51 3.95 7.08
N LEU A 54 13.47 4.51 5.87
CA LEU A 54 14.59 5.23 5.23
C LEU A 54 14.37 6.73 5.15
N PHE A 55 13.45 7.27 5.97
CA PHE A 55 12.99 8.66 5.87
C PHE A 55 14.14 9.66 5.99
N GLU A 56 15.17 9.33 6.78
CA GLU A 56 16.36 10.15 6.97
C GLU A 56 17.16 10.38 5.67
N LYS A 57 17.09 9.45 4.71
CA LYS A 57 17.75 9.57 3.39
C LYS A 57 17.01 10.51 2.43
N LEU A 58 15.75 10.85 2.71
CA LEU A 58 14.98 11.79 1.92
C LEU A 58 15.20 13.21 2.42
N ASP A 59 15.25 14.18 1.51
CA ASP A 59 15.16 15.60 1.86
C ASP A 59 13.75 16.00 2.31
N TYR A 60 13.62 17.20 2.85
CA TYR A 60 12.36 17.68 3.42
C TYR A 60 11.19 17.68 2.42
N GLU A 61 11.42 18.08 1.17
CA GLU A 61 10.36 18.14 0.17
C GLU A 61 9.91 16.73 -0.24
N ALA A 62 10.85 15.81 -0.45
CA ALA A 62 10.53 14.42 -0.75
C ALA A 62 9.77 13.74 0.42
N ARG A 63 10.15 14.03 1.66
CA ARG A 63 9.44 13.55 2.86
C ARG A 63 7.99 14.02 2.88
N LYS A 64 7.79 15.32 2.63
CA LYS A 64 6.46 15.93 2.59
C LYS A 64 5.61 15.35 1.47
N GLU A 65 6.20 15.14 0.29
CA GLU A 65 5.52 14.52 -0.85
C GLU A 65 5.05 13.10 -0.54
N VAL A 66 5.93 12.24 0.00
CA VAL A 66 5.58 10.87 0.40
C VAL A 66 4.41 10.83 1.37
N LEU A 67 4.42 11.70 2.39
CA LEU A 67 3.33 11.78 3.36
C LEU A 67 2.03 12.31 2.75
N THR A 68 2.12 13.31 1.88
CA THR A 68 0.95 13.91 1.20
C THR A 68 0.27 12.89 0.29
N ILE A 69 1.03 12.23 -0.57
CA ILE A 69 0.50 11.20 -1.49
C ILE A 69 -0.15 10.07 -0.68
N ARG A 70 0.49 9.64 0.42
CA ARG A 70 -0.09 8.60 1.28
C ARG A 70 -1.38 9.06 1.95
N GLN A 71 -1.43 10.29 2.43
CA GLN A 71 -2.63 10.88 3.02
C GLN A 71 -3.78 10.89 2.01
N ASP A 72 -3.54 11.32 0.78
CA ASP A 72 -4.56 11.37 -0.28
C ASP A 72 -5.12 9.98 -0.60
N ILE A 73 -4.24 8.98 -0.71
CA ILE A 73 -4.64 7.58 -0.92
C ILE A 73 -5.55 7.08 0.20
N LEU A 74 -5.16 7.32 1.45
CA LEU A 74 -5.94 6.85 2.60
C LEU A 74 -7.31 7.53 2.67
N HIS A 75 -7.41 8.83 2.33
CA HIS A 75 -8.69 9.52 2.24
C HIS A 75 -9.59 8.95 1.13
N LYS A 76 -9.04 8.69 -0.07
CA LYS A 76 -9.78 8.04 -1.16
C LYS A 76 -10.30 6.66 -0.75
N GLN A 77 -9.45 5.85 -0.09
CA GLN A 77 -9.82 4.53 0.41
C GLN A 77 -10.91 4.61 1.47
N LEU A 78 -10.76 5.50 2.46
CA LEU A 78 -11.75 5.70 3.52
C LEU A 78 -13.12 6.09 2.93
N THR A 79 -13.14 7.05 2.01
CA THR A 79 -14.36 7.51 1.35
C THR A 79 -15.04 6.38 0.56
N THR A 80 -14.25 5.57 -0.14
CA THR A 80 -14.74 4.41 -0.88
C THR A 80 -15.35 3.38 0.08
N THR A 81 -14.65 3.05 1.17
CA THR A 81 -15.16 2.11 2.18
C THR A 81 -16.45 2.60 2.84
N GLN A 82 -16.52 3.87 3.21
CA GLN A 82 -17.73 4.47 3.77
C GLN A 82 -18.91 4.40 2.80
N SER A 83 -18.67 4.67 1.52
CA SER A 83 -19.71 4.57 0.48
C SER A 83 -20.22 3.13 0.32
N LEU A 84 -19.31 2.15 0.33
CA LEU A 84 -19.67 0.73 0.26
C LEU A 84 -20.48 0.28 1.48
N MET A 85 -20.14 0.75 2.69
CA MET A 85 -20.90 0.45 3.90
C MET A 85 -22.34 0.96 3.82
N LEU A 86 -22.56 2.17 3.28
CA LEU A 86 -23.90 2.72 3.07
C LEU A 86 -24.72 1.87 2.10
N VAL A 87 -24.12 1.48 0.98
CA VAL A 87 -24.78 0.61 -0.02
C VAL A 87 -25.16 -0.74 0.60
N HIS A 88 -24.26 -1.36 1.37
CA HIS A 88 -24.55 -2.61 2.07
C HIS A 88 -25.74 -2.47 3.01
N LEU A 89 -25.79 -1.39 3.81
CA LEU A 89 -26.91 -1.12 4.72
C LEU A 89 -28.25 -0.98 3.97
N LEU A 90 -28.25 -0.27 2.84
CA LEU A 90 -29.45 -0.07 2.01
C LEU A 90 -29.95 -1.40 1.42
N LEU A 91 -29.05 -2.23 0.90
CA LEU A 91 -29.39 -3.56 0.37
C LEU A 91 -29.94 -4.50 1.46
N GLN A 92 -29.38 -4.44 2.67
CA GLN A 92 -29.89 -5.24 3.79
C GLN A 92 -31.30 -4.79 4.21
N LYS A 93 -31.57 -3.48 4.24
CA LYS A 93 -32.91 -2.94 4.52
C LYS A 93 -33.93 -3.35 3.44
N SER A 94 -33.57 -3.26 2.16
CA SER A 94 -34.48 -3.65 1.08
C SER A 94 -34.80 -5.14 1.11
N LEU A 95 -33.80 -5.99 1.36
CA LEU A 95 -34.00 -7.44 1.51
C LEU A 95 -34.93 -7.77 2.68
N ASN A 96 -34.73 -7.12 3.83
CA ASN A 96 -35.60 -7.30 5.00
C ASN A 96 -37.05 -6.90 4.69
N LEU A 97 -37.26 -5.81 3.94
CA LEU A 97 -38.59 -5.38 3.53
C LEU A 97 -39.26 -6.41 2.60
N VAL A 98 -38.54 -6.94 1.61
CA VAL A 98 -39.05 -7.97 0.69
C VAL A 98 -39.43 -9.24 1.46
N ASN A 99 -38.61 -9.67 2.41
CA ASN A 99 -38.90 -10.83 3.26
C ASN A 99 -40.14 -10.59 4.13
N HIS A 100 -40.29 -9.39 4.70
CA HIS A 100 -41.46 -9.04 5.49
C HIS A 100 -42.75 -9.07 4.68
N VAL A 101 -42.76 -8.48 3.47
CA VAL A 101 -43.95 -8.47 2.59
C VAL A 101 -44.30 -9.89 2.14
N SER A 102 -43.30 -10.70 1.80
CA SER A 102 -43.50 -12.11 1.43
C SER A 102 -44.14 -12.93 2.56
N ASN A 103 -43.68 -12.75 3.80
CA ASN A 103 -44.25 -13.44 4.97
C ASN A 103 -45.69 -13.01 5.29
N MET A 104 -46.04 -11.73 5.10
CA MET A 104 -47.43 -11.28 5.25
C MET A 104 -48.36 -11.89 4.19
N ASN A 105 -47.88 -12.04 2.95
CA ASN A 105 -48.68 -12.63 1.88
C ASN A 105 -48.90 -14.15 2.07
N CYS A 106 -47.91 -14.88 2.61
CA CYS A 106 -48.05 -16.31 2.89
C CYS A 106 -49.01 -16.62 4.06
N SER A 107 -49.12 -15.73 5.05
CA SER A 107 -50.00 -15.91 6.21
C SER A 107 -51.47 -15.60 5.92
N GLY A 108 -51.76 -14.81 4.87
CA GLY A 108 -53.13 -14.53 4.41
C GLY A 108 -53.81 -15.66 3.61
N LEU A 109 -53.04 -16.65 3.13
CA LEU A 109 -53.56 -17.75 2.29
C LEU A 109 -54.07 -18.97 3.08
N HIS A 110 -53.89 -19.01 4.40
CA HIS A 110 -54.33 -20.14 5.25
C HIS A 110 -55.71 -19.98 5.89
N HIS A 111 -56.46 -18.92 5.57
CA HIS A 111 -57.77 -18.61 6.15
C HIS A 111 -58.95 -18.61 5.15
N LEU A 112 -58.80 -19.28 3.99
CA LEU A 112 -59.90 -19.54 3.05
C LEU A 112 -60.18 -21.03 2.91
#